data_AF-A0A2V2S0B6-F1
#
_entry.id   AF-A0A2V2S0B6-F1
#
_cell.length_a   1.000
_cell.length_b   1.000
_cell.length_c   1.000
_cell.angle_alpha   90.00
_cell.angle_beta   90.00
_cell.angle_gamma   90.00
#
_symmetry.space_group_name_H-M   'P 1'
#
loop_
_entity.id
_entity.type
_entity.pdbx_description
1 polymer ?
#
loop_
_entity_poly.entity_id
_entity_poly.type
_entity_poly.pdbx_seq_one_letter_code
_entity_poly.pdbx_strand_id
1 'polypeptide(L)' 'MVKVSERKHPHQKPRELIKSLIEATTNEGDLIVDPCAGSFVVLEVCQELKRKFLGCDLTFNEMENF' A
#
# COMPACT_ATOMS: atom_id res chain seq x y z
N MET A 1 21.97 0.21 7.47
CA MET A 1 21.39 -0.30 6.21
C MET A 1 20.19 -1.15 6.56
N VAL A 2 18.98 -0.61 6.46
CA VAL A 2 17.76 -1.41 6.64
C VAL A 2 17.61 -2.25 5.37
N LYS A 3 17.65 -3.58 5.52
CA LYS A 3 17.29 -4.50 4.43
C LYS A 3 15.81 -4.30 4.14
N VAL A 4 15.49 -3.57 3.07
CA VAL A 4 14.17 -3.65 2.45
C VAL A 4 14.14 -5.01 1.77
N SER A 5 13.42 -5.96 2.35
CA SER A 5 13.11 -7.22 1.68
C SER A 5 12.30 -6.85 0.44
N GLU A 6 12.91 -6.97 -0.75
CA GLU A 6 12.19 -6.91 -2.01
C GLU A 6 11.20 -8.08 -2.04
N ARG A 7 10.00 -7.87 -1.50
CA ARG A 7 8.85 -8.72 -1.76
C ARG A 7 8.49 -8.54 -3.22
N LYS A 8 9.25 -9.19 -4.10
CA LYS A 8 9.14 -9.12 -5.56
C LYS A 8 7.85 -9.80 -6.02
N HIS A 9 6.73 -9.13 -5.81
CA HIS A 9 5.49 -9.50 -6.49
C HIS A 9 5.61 -9.05 -7.95
N PRO A 10 5.35 -9.92 -8.95
CA PRO A 10 5.58 -9.62 -10.37
C PRO A 10 4.83 -8.39 -10.92
N HIS A 11 3.83 -7.87 -10.19
CA HIS A 11 3.01 -6.72 -10.60
C HIS A 11 2.99 -5.57 -9.58
N GLN A 12 4.00 -5.47 -8.70
CA GLN A 12 4.02 -4.43 -7.67
C GLN A 12 4.15 -3.04 -8.32
N LYS A 13 3.13 -2.19 -8.14
CA LYS A 13 3.15 -0.81 -8.62
C LYS A 13 4.25 -0.03 -7.88
N PRO A 14 4.99 0.88 -8.55
CA PRO A 14 5.99 1.70 -7.89
C PRO A 14 5.36 2.50 -6.74
N ARG A 15 5.95 2.40 -5.55
CA ARG A 15 5.46 3.07 -4.34
C ARG A 15 5.29 4.59 -4.54
N GLU A 16 6.24 5.23 -5.22
CA GLU A 16 6.20 6.68 -5.48
C GLU A 16 5.02 7.10 -6.37
N LEU A 17 4.56 6.20 -7.27
CA LEU A 17 3.35 6.46 -8.05
C LEU A 17 2.11 6.45 -7.14
N ILE A 18 2.01 5.49 -6.22
CA ILE A 18 0.91 5.42 -5.24
C ILE A 18 0.92 6.66 -4.36
N LYS A 19 2.09 7.06 -3.84
CA LYS A 19 2.25 8.29 -3.06
C LYS A 19 1.77 9.52 -3.83
N SER A 20 2.23 9.69 -5.07
CA SER A 20 1.83 10.82 -5.91
C SER A 20 0.31 10.87 -6.15
N LEU A 21 -0.33 9.71 -6.40
CA LEU A 21 -1.78 9.64 -6.59
C LEU A 21 -2.55 10.01 -5.32
N ILE A 22 -2.11 9.53 -4.15
CA ILE A 22 -2.77 9.81 -2.88
C ILE A 22 -2.64 11.30 -2.53
N GLU A 23 -1.46 11.89 -2.69
CA GLU A 23 -1.24 13.32 -2.45
C GLU A 23 -2.06 14.20 -3.39
N ALA A 24 -2.21 13.79 -4.66
CA ALA A 24 -2.96 14.56 -5.65
C ALA A 24 -4.49 14.49 -5.47
N THR A 25 -5.01 13.47 -4.78
CA THR A 25 -6.47 13.18 -4.74
C THR A 25 -7.09 13.20 -3.36
N THR A 26 -6.30 13.36 -2.29
CA THR A 26 -6.78 13.30 -0.90
C THR A 26 -6.04 14.29 0.00
N ASN A 27 -6.61 14.60 1.15
CA ASN A 27 -6.00 15.39 2.21
C ASN A 27 -5.63 14.54 3.43
N GLU A 28 -4.83 15.10 4.35
CA GLU A 28 -4.56 14.48 5.65
C GLU A 28 -5.89 14.18 6.38
N GLY A 29 -6.02 12.97 6.92
CA GLY A 29 -7.23 12.51 7.62
C GLY A 29 -8.32 11.87 6.75
N ASP A 30 -8.25 11.98 5.42
CA ASP A 30 -9.20 11.34 4.50
C ASP A 30 -9.11 9.80 4.58
N LEU A 31 -10.24 9.13 4.29
CA LEU A 31 -10.31 7.67 4.22
C LEU A 31 -10.03 7.18 2.80
N ILE A 32 -9.04 6.30 2.68
CA ILE A 32 -8.72 5.57 1.45
C ILE A 32 -9.20 4.14 1.58
N VAL A 33 -9.89 3.66 0.55
CA VAL A 33 -10.42 2.29 0.47
C VAL A 33 -9.68 1.52 -0.63
N ASP A 34 -9.06 0.40 -0.26
CA ASP A 34 -8.38 -0.50 -1.19
C ASP A 34 -8.86 -1.96 -1.00
N PRO A 35 -9.87 -2.41 -1.78
CA PRO A 35 -10.46 -3.74 -1.61
C PRO A 35 -9.63 -4.87 -2.24
N CYS A 36 -8.48 -4.57 -2.85
CA CYS A 36 -7.57 -5.53 -3.46
C CYS A 36 -6.12 -5.15 -3.13
N ALA A 37 -5.84 -5.03 -1.84
CA ALA A 37 -4.67 -4.35 -1.33
C ALA A 37 -3.32 -5.05 -1.64
N GLY A 38 -3.34 -6.33 -2.05
CA GLY A 38 -2.16 -7.13 -2.31
C GLY A 38 -1.15 -7.00 -1.18
N SER A 39 0.08 -6.61 -1.49
CA SER A 39 1.14 -6.39 -0.49
C SER A 39 0.95 -5.19 0.45
N PHE A 40 -0.23 -4.55 0.45
CA PHE A 40 -0.60 -3.45 1.35
C PHE A 40 0.29 -2.19 1.21
N VAL A 41 0.92 -1.96 0.06
CA VAL A 41 1.72 -0.74 -0.20
C VAL A 41 0.88 0.54 -0.03
N VAL A 42 -0.41 0.51 -0.38
CA VAL A 42 -1.32 1.65 -0.17
C VAL A 42 -1.47 1.98 1.31
N LEU A 43 -1.57 0.98 2.19
CA LEU A 43 -1.64 1.17 3.65
C LEU A 43 -0.36 1.84 4.17
N GLU A 44 0.82 1.37 3.74
CA GLU A 44 2.11 1.96 4.16
C GLU A 44 2.20 3.45 3.78
N VAL A 45 1.79 3.78 2.55
CA VAL A 45 1.77 5.17 2.07
C VAL A 45 0.73 5.99 2.81
N CYS A 46 -0.46 5.43 3.11
CA CYS A 46 -1.48 6.12 3.92
C CYS A 46 -0.95 6.47 5.31
N GLN A 47 -0.19 5.59 5.95
CA GLN A 47 0.40 5.85 7.26
C GLN A 47 1.42 7.00 7.22
N GLU A 48 2.31 7.01 6.22
CA GLU A 48 3.27 8.11 6.02
C GLU A 48 2.55 9.44 5.79
N LEU A 49 1.54 9.44 4.93
CA LEU A 49 0.79 10.62 4.54
C LEU A 49 -0.32 10.98 5.54
N LYS A 50 -0.47 10.25 6.64
CA LYS A 50 -1.51 10.45 7.66
C LYS A 50 -2.94 10.41 7.10
N ARG A 51 -3.20 9.51 6.16
CA ARG A 51 -4.55 9.14 5.70
C ARG A 51 -5.05 7.95 6.51
N LYS A 52 -6.37 7.84 6.65
CA LYS A 52 -7.03 6.64 7.17
C LYS A 52 -7.09 5.60 6.05
N PHE A 53 -7.02 4.33 6.41
CA PHE A 53 -7.05 3.23 5.45
C PHE A 53 -8.07 2.17 5.84
N LEU A 54 -8.81 1.66 4.85
CA LEU A 54 -9.64 0.47 4.96
C LEU A 54 -9.39 -0.41 3.73
N GLY A 55 -8.94 -1.64 3.92
CA GLY A 55 -8.67 -2.51 2.80
C GLY A 55 -8.60 -3.98 3.16
N CYS A 56 -8.68 -4.81 2.14
CA CYS A 56 -8.59 -6.25 2.25
C CYS A 56 -7.93 -6.85 1.01
N ASP A 57 -7.51 -8.10 1.12
CA ASP A 57 -7.12 -8.90 -0.02
C ASP A 57 -7.55 -10.36 0.24
N LEU A 58 -7.90 -11.08 -0.82
CA LEU A 58 -8.32 -12.49 -0.73
C LEU A 58 -7.13 -13.44 -0.55
N THR A 59 -5.91 -12.97 -0.84
CA THR A 59 -4.68 -13.79 -0.94
C THR A 59 -3.84 -13.81 0.34
N PHE A 60 -4.45 -13.64 1.52
CA PHE A 60 -3.71 -13.61 2.79
C PHE A 60 -2.75 -14.81 2.97
N ASN A 61 -3.16 -16.00 2.53
CA ASN A 61 -2.32 -17.21 2.60
C ASN A 61 -1.12 -17.21 1.63
N GLU A 62 -1.14 -16.41 0.56
CA GLU A 62 -0.03 -16.33 -0.38
C GLU A 62 1.09 -15.42 0.14
N MET A 63 0.77 -14.50 1.07
CA MET A 63 1.72 -13.55 1.65
C MET A 63 2.68 -14.14 2.68
N GLU A 64 2.41 -15.34 3.22
CA GLU A 64 3.37 -16.05 4.09
C GLU A 64 4.62 -16.52 3.32
N ASN A 65 4.52 -16.67 2.00
CA ASN A 65 5.60 -17.15 1.15
C ASN A 65 6.41 -16.00 0.50
N PHE A 66 6.14 -14.73 0.84
CA PHE A 66 6.83 -13.53 0.33
C PHE A 66 7.61 -12.74 1.38
#